data_AF-A0A7W5E4H0-F1
#
_entry.id   AF-A0A7W5E4H0-F1
#
_cell.length_a   1.000
_cell.length_b   1.000
_cell.length_c   1.000
_cell.angle_alpha   90.00
_cell.angle_beta   90.00
_cell.angle_gamma   90.00
#
_symmetry.space_group_name_H-M   'P 1'
#
loop_
_entity.id
_entity.type
_entity.pdbx_description
1 polymer ?
#
loop_
_entity_poly.entity_id
_entity_poly.type
_entity_poly.pdbx_seq_one_letter_code
_entity_poly.pdbx_strand_id
1 'polypeptide(L)'
;MPNHTNGSSQAADSLMHEWILAGLVSASARFIPVPFVDDLVRDRCRRFVVSRTLANHDTKQTMKSLEPLYAVNSGWLTGCVGVVVKAPLKLLLFPVRKLTSIITSVRGVPLEVMRMVLLGRTLDRCLRSGTFETATTSPAVVNAAFASAFAGMDLRVVRAAISDALAGVKGWKTSATASARIVARPGNASGKELDVPLQLNSSVGRVQEALERPSVLNLFSEFDHRLERQLELG
;
A
#
# COMPACT_ATOMS: atom_id res chain seq x y z
N MET A 1 -15.83 -37.18 -7.36
CA MET A 1 -14.79 -36.48 -6.58
C MET A 1 -14.89 -35.00 -6.93
N PRO A 2 -15.40 -34.12 -6.06
CA PRO A 2 -15.53 -32.71 -6.38
C PRO A 2 -14.19 -31.97 -6.18
N ASN A 3 -13.83 -31.17 -7.19
CA ASN A 3 -12.67 -30.28 -7.24
C ASN A 3 -12.75 -29.19 -6.16
N HIS A 4 -11.83 -29.19 -5.19
CA HIS A 4 -11.73 -28.18 -4.13
C HIS A 4 -10.73 -27.03 -4.42
N THR A 5 -10.20 -26.89 -5.64
CA THR A 5 -9.10 -25.95 -5.94
C THR A 5 -9.53 -24.57 -6.46
N ASN A 6 -10.82 -24.33 -6.78
CA ASN A 6 -11.23 -23.06 -7.39
C ASN A 6 -11.41 -21.89 -6.39
N GLY A 7 -11.70 -22.17 -5.12
CA GLY A 7 -12.02 -21.12 -4.14
C GLY A 7 -10.81 -20.33 -3.64
N SER A 8 -9.64 -20.98 -3.49
CA SER A 8 -8.44 -20.33 -2.93
C SER A 8 -7.72 -19.45 -3.96
N SER A 9 -7.70 -19.85 -5.24
CA SER A 9 -7.13 -19.02 -6.32
C SER A 9 -7.95 -17.75 -6.52
N GLN A 10 -9.28 -17.87 -6.60
CA GLN A 10 -10.16 -16.72 -6.81
C GLN A 10 -10.08 -15.70 -5.65
N ALA A 11 -9.94 -16.16 -4.41
CA ALA A 11 -9.75 -15.28 -3.25
C ALA A 11 -8.39 -14.57 -3.26
N ALA A 12 -7.31 -15.28 -3.61
CA ALA A 12 -5.97 -14.69 -3.72
C ALA A 12 -5.89 -13.65 -4.85
N ASP A 13 -6.51 -13.93 -6.00
CA ASP A 13 -6.58 -13.02 -7.15
C ASP A 13 -7.38 -11.76 -6.79
N SER A 14 -8.48 -11.92 -6.05
CA SER A 14 -9.28 -10.80 -5.54
C SER A 14 -8.50 -9.90 -4.59
N LEU A 15 -7.69 -10.47 -3.69
CA LEU A 15 -6.87 -9.69 -2.76
C LEU A 15 -5.74 -8.93 -3.48
N MET A 16 -5.07 -9.59 -4.43
CA MET A 16 -4.01 -8.93 -5.23
C MET A 16 -4.57 -7.70 -5.96
N HIS A 17 -5.75 -7.85 -6.57
CA HIS A 17 -6.45 -6.74 -7.23
C HIS A 17 -6.70 -5.57 -6.27
N GLU A 18 -7.21 -5.84 -5.08
CA GLU A 18 -7.47 -4.83 -4.05
C GLU A 18 -6.19 -4.13 -3.55
N TRP A 19 -5.08 -4.87 -3.39
CA TRP A 19 -3.81 -4.29 -2.98
C TRP A 19 -3.19 -3.39 -4.05
N ILE A 20 -3.24 -3.81 -5.31
CA ILE A 20 -2.78 -3.00 -6.45
C ILE A 20 -3.63 -1.74 -6.57
N LEU A 21 -4.95 -1.88 -6.45
CA LEU A 21 -5.89 -0.76 -6.48
C LEU A 21 -5.54 0.28 -5.41
N ALA A 22 -5.39 -0.15 -4.15
CA ALA A 22 -4.99 0.73 -3.06
C ALA A 22 -3.61 1.38 -3.34
N GLY A 23 -2.70 0.63 -3.94
CA GLY A 23 -1.42 1.11 -4.45
C GLY A 23 -1.56 2.25 -5.46
N LEU A 24 -2.40 2.09 -6.48
CA LEU A 24 -2.62 3.09 -7.52
C LEU A 24 -3.31 4.34 -6.97
N VAL A 25 -4.31 4.16 -6.10
CA VAL A 25 -5.02 5.27 -5.44
C VAL A 25 -4.06 6.03 -4.51
N SER A 26 -3.33 5.35 -3.63
CA SER A 26 -2.29 5.94 -2.77
C SER A 26 -1.26 6.70 -3.61
N ALA A 27 -0.79 6.08 -4.68
CA ALA A 27 0.16 6.70 -5.58
C ALA A 27 -0.42 7.97 -6.20
N SER A 28 -1.66 7.97 -6.68
CA SER A 28 -2.24 9.12 -7.37
C SER A 28 -2.48 10.34 -6.47
N ALA A 29 -2.51 10.18 -5.15
CA ALA A 29 -2.75 11.27 -4.21
C ALA A 29 -1.73 12.42 -4.33
N ARG A 30 -0.50 12.10 -4.79
CA ARG A 30 0.55 13.10 -5.09
C ARG A 30 0.15 14.12 -6.17
N PHE A 31 -0.80 13.77 -7.04
CA PHE A 31 -1.32 14.65 -8.09
C PHE A 31 -2.42 15.59 -7.57
N ILE A 32 -2.83 15.46 -6.30
CA ILE A 32 -3.79 16.36 -5.68
C ILE A 32 -3.03 17.59 -5.15
N PRO A 33 -3.34 18.81 -5.61
CA PRO A 33 -2.61 20.02 -5.23
C PRO A 33 -2.92 20.52 -3.80
N VAL A 34 -3.38 19.66 -2.89
CA VAL A 34 -3.69 20.00 -1.49
C VAL A 34 -2.62 19.46 -0.53
N PRO A 35 -2.09 20.26 0.41
CA PRO A 35 -1.16 19.79 1.45
C PRO A 35 -1.70 18.62 2.27
N PHE A 36 -0.82 17.68 2.64
CA PHE A 36 -1.10 16.53 3.53
C PHE A 36 -2.14 15.52 3.03
N VAL A 37 -2.81 15.78 1.91
CA VAL A 37 -3.79 14.86 1.32
C VAL A 37 -3.14 13.56 0.88
N ASP A 38 -1.90 13.61 0.38
CA ASP A 38 -1.15 12.43 0.01
C ASP A 38 -0.88 11.49 1.19
N ASP A 39 -0.50 12.04 2.35
CA ASP A 39 -0.31 11.26 3.57
C ASP A 39 -1.63 10.69 4.10
N LEU A 40 -2.72 11.47 4.06
CA LEU A 40 -4.05 11.01 4.46
C LEU A 40 -4.55 9.87 3.56
N VAL A 41 -4.43 10.02 2.24
CA VAL A 41 -4.86 8.98 1.29
C VAL A 41 -4.00 7.73 1.46
N ARG A 42 -2.69 7.88 1.67
CA ARG A 42 -1.79 6.76 1.95
C ARG A 42 -2.19 6.01 3.21
N ASP A 43 -2.43 6.69 4.33
CA ASP A 43 -2.90 6.06 5.57
C ASP A 43 -4.22 5.29 5.35
N ARG A 44 -5.19 5.90 4.67
CA ARG A 44 -6.47 5.24 4.34
C ARG A 44 -6.29 4.02 3.43
N CYS A 45 -5.39 4.10 2.44
CA CYS A 45 -5.09 2.97 1.56
C CYS A 45 -4.39 1.82 2.30
N ARG A 46 -3.48 2.12 3.25
CA ARG A 46 -2.88 1.08 4.11
C ARG A 46 -3.94 0.40 4.98
N ARG A 47 -4.82 1.19 5.60
CA ARG A 47 -5.95 0.66 6.39
C ARG A 47 -6.86 -0.22 5.55
N PHE A 48 -7.16 0.20 4.33
CA PHE A 48 -7.93 -0.61 3.38
C PHE A 48 -7.26 -1.96 3.11
N VAL A 49 -5.96 -1.96 2.77
CA VAL A 49 -5.19 -3.19 2.53
C VAL A 49 -5.24 -4.11 3.75
N VAL A 50 -4.98 -3.58 4.95
CA VAL A 50 -5.01 -4.38 6.19
C VAL A 50 -6.42 -4.91 6.47
N SER A 51 -7.44 -4.06 6.35
CA SER A 51 -8.83 -4.45 6.60
C SER A 51 -9.32 -5.54 5.64
N ARG A 52 -8.98 -5.43 4.36
CA ARG A 52 -9.40 -6.39 3.34
C ARG A 52 -8.68 -7.72 3.49
N THR A 53 -7.38 -7.67 3.74
CA THR A 53 -6.59 -8.86 4.02
C THR A 53 -7.13 -9.55 5.27
N LEU A 54 -7.34 -8.81 6.36
CA LEU A 54 -7.88 -9.36 7.61
C LEU A 54 -9.27 -10.00 7.42
N ALA A 55 -10.16 -9.37 6.64
CA ALA A 55 -11.50 -9.89 6.37
C ALA A 55 -11.50 -11.21 5.57
N ASN A 56 -10.40 -11.55 4.91
CA ASN A 56 -10.25 -12.80 4.16
C ASN A 56 -9.65 -13.95 5.00
N HIS A 57 -9.41 -13.73 6.30
CA HIS A 57 -8.86 -14.74 7.20
C HIS A 57 -9.82 -15.00 8.37
N ASP A 58 -9.98 -16.26 8.74
CA ASP A 58 -10.64 -16.63 9.99
C ASP A 58 -9.65 -16.50 11.14
N THR A 59 -9.63 -15.31 11.76
CA THR A 59 -8.66 -14.98 12.81
C THR A 59 -9.30 -14.14 13.90
N LYS A 60 -8.74 -14.22 15.11
CA LYS A 60 -9.12 -13.38 16.25
C LYS A 60 -8.46 -11.99 16.21
N GLN A 61 -7.56 -11.76 15.25
CA GLN A 61 -6.92 -10.46 15.09
C GLN A 61 -7.94 -9.39 14.73
N THR A 62 -7.74 -8.18 15.23
CA THR A 62 -8.62 -7.03 14.96
C THR A 62 -7.82 -5.95 14.26
N MET A 63 -8.50 -5.02 13.60
CA MET A 63 -7.83 -3.82 13.07
C MET A 63 -7.01 -3.12 14.16
N LYS A 64 -7.51 -3.06 15.39
CA LYS A 64 -6.81 -2.44 16.51
C LYS A 64 -5.52 -3.18 16.88
N SER A 65 -5.50 -4.52 16.88
CA SER A 65 -4.26 -5.27 17.18
C SER A 65 -3.22 -5.09 16.07
N LEU A 66 -3.65 -4.94 14.82
CA LEU A 66 -2.80 -4.72 13.65
C LEU A 66 -2.46 -3.25 13.38
N GLU A 67 -2.80 -2.33 14.30
CA GLU A 67 -2.55 -0.90 14.15
C GLU A 67 -1.12 -0.55 13.69
N PRO A 68 -0.06 -1.16 14.26
CA PRO A 68 1.31 -0.86 13.83
C PRO A 68 1.60 -1.11 12.34
N LEU A 69 0.82 -1.95 11.65
CA LEU A 69 1.03 -2.26 10.23
C LEU A 69 0.46 -1.19 9.30
N TYR A 70 -0.57 -0.44 9.71
CA TYR A 70 -1.15 0.61 8.89
C TYR A 70 -0.92 2.01 9.43
N ALA A 71 -0.70 2.17 10.74
CA ALA A 71 -0.45 3.45 11.37
C ALA A 71 0.85 4.00 10.81
N VAL A 72 0.72 5.01 9.96
CA VAL A 72 1.84 5.92 9.71
C VAL A 72 2.04 6.63 11.05
N ASN A 73 3.27 6.62 11.59
CA ASN A 73 3.64 7.47 12.74
C ASN A 73 3.47 8.94 12.35
N SER A 74 2.23 9.38 12.23
CA SER A 74 1.84 10.75 11.95
C SER A 74 1.92 11.49 13.28
N GLY A 75 3.14 11.68 13.77
CA GLY A 75 3.46 12.55 14.91
C GLY A 75 3.10 14.02 14.71
N TRP A 76 2.19 14.33 13.77
CA TRP A 76 1.71 15.65 13.42
C TRP A 76 0.20 15.81 13.72
N LEU A 77 -0.64 14.78 13.63
CA LEU A 77 -2.10 14.94 13.81
C LEU A 77 -2.62 14.67 15.22
N THR A 78 -1.87 13.96 16.07
CA THR A 78 -2.31 13.61 17.44
C THR A 78 -1.66 14.47 18.55
N GLY A 79 -0.78 15.43 18.19
CA GLY A 79 0.02 16.20 19.13
C GLY A 79 0.07 17.71 18.84
N CYS A 80 -1.07 18.35 18.60
CA CYS A 80 -1.14 19.80 18.38
C CYS A 80 -1.12 20.62 19.70
N VAL A 81 -0.05 20.50 20.49
CA VAL A 81 0.25 21.48 21.56
C VAL A 81 1.64 22.11 21.41
N GLY A 82 2.56 21.52 20.63
CA GLY A 82 3.97 21.99 20.55
C GLY A 82 4.44 22.69 19.26
N VAL A 83 3.66 22.75 18.17
CA VAL A 83 4.18 23.05 16.81
C VAL A 83 3.70 24.39 16.21
N VAL A 84 3.23 25.33 17.03
CA VAL A 84 2.71 26.62 16.52
C VAL A 84 3.82 27.56 15.99
N VAL A 85 5.08 27.36 16.38
CA VAL A 85 6.16 28.33 16.07
C VAL A 85 6.83 28.13 14.70
N LYS A 86 6.68 26.96 14.03
CA LYS A 86 7.35 26.68 12.73
C LYS A 86 6.42 26.46 11.52
N ALA A 87 5.11 26.54 11.73
CA ALA A 87 4.10 26.32 10.68
C ALA A 87 4.13 27.32 9.52
N PRO A 88 4.38 28.64 9.70
CA PRO A 88 4.31 29.61 8.59
C PRO A 88 5.41 29.39 7.54
N LEU A 89 6.63 29.04 7.99
CA LEU A 89 7.79 28.90 7.10
C LEU A 89 7.72 27.63 6.22
N LYS A 90 7.15 26.53 6.74
CA LYS A 90 6.92 25.31 5.95
C LYS A 90 5.78 25.48 4.94
N LEU A 91 4.78 26.31 5.25
CA LEU A 91 3.72 26.67 4.29
C LEU A 91 4.28 27.51 3.13
N LEU A 92 5.24 28.39 3.42
CA LEU A 92 5.88 29.27 2.44
C LEU A 92 6.80 28.52 1.45
N LEU A 93 7.52 27.50 1.93
CA LEU A 93 8.38 26.63 1.09
C LEU A 93 7.65 25.42 0.48
N PHE A 94 6.38 25.21 0.85
CA PHE A 94 5.53 24.15 0.34
C PHE A 94 5.39 24.12 -1.20
N PRO A 95 5.26 25.27 -1.90
CA PRO A 95 5.10 25.29 -3.35
C PRO A 95 6.28 24.64 -4.08
N VAL A 96 7.51 24.87 -3.59
CA VAL A 96 8.75 24.37 -4.21
C VAL A 96 8.91 22.86 -3.98
N ARG A 97 8.67 22.38 -2.75
CA ARG A 97 8.73 20.92 -2.44
C ARG A 97 7.64 20.14 -3.17
N LYS A 98 6.48 20.75 -3.40
CA LYS A 98 5.39 20.12 -4.13
C LYS A 98 5.68 20.05 -5.63
N LEU A 99 6.25 21.10 -6.22
CA LEU A 99 6.66 21.08 -7.62
C LEU A 99 7.69 19.99 -7.91
N THR A 100 8.70 19.80 -7.05
CA THR A 100 9.70 18.73 -7.24
C THR A 100 9.11 17.33 -7.05
N SER A 101 8.16 17.16 -6.13
CA SER A 101 7.39 15.92 -5.99
C SER A 101 6.55 15.63 -7.23
N ILE A 102 5.88 16.63 -7.81
CA ILE A 102 5.11 16.49 -9.06
C ILE A 102 6.01 16.16 -10.26
N ILE A 103 7.20 16.75 -10.36
CA ILE A 103 8.14 16.47 -11.45
C ILE A 103 8.77 15.07 -11.34
N THR A 104 9.01 14.59 -10.11
CA THR A 104 9.47 13.21 -9.86
C THR A 104 8.33 12.19 -9.75
N SER A 105 7.06 12.63 -9.84
CA SER A 105 5.88 11.86 -9.45
C SER A 105 5.61 10.63 -10.31
N VAL A 106 6.00 10.56 -11.58
CA VAL A 106 5.75 9.33 -12.36
C VAL A 106 6.64 8.19 -11.84
N ARG A 107 7.82 8.51 -11.32
CA ARG A 107 8.83 7.54 -10.87
C ARG A 107 8.47 6.84 -9.56
N GLY A 108 7.67 7.47 -8.70
CA GLY A 108 7.30 6.87 -7.42
C GLY A 108 6.02 6.03 -7.47
N VAL A 109 5.29 5.98 -8.60
CA VAL A 109 4.02 5.22 -8.69
C VAL A 109 4.30 3.73 -8.52
N PRO A 110 5.25 3.13 -9.26
CA PRO A 110 5.57 1.72 -9.08
C PRO A 110 5.99 1.35 -7.66
N LEU A 111 6.77 2.21 -7.00
CA LEU A 111 7.24 1.97 -5.63
C LEU A 111 6.09 1.94 -4.62
N GLU A 112 5.12 2.85 -4.78
CA GLU A 112 3.98 2.91 -3.86
C GLU A 112 2.99 1.76 -4.10
N VAL A 113 2.76 1.38 -5.36
CA VAL A 113 2.01 0.17 -5.71
C VAL A 113 2.67 -1.06 -5.08
N MET A 114 3.98 -1.20 -5.30
CA MET A 114 4.75 -2.32 -4.77
C MET A 114 4.71 -2.39 -3.24
N ARG A 115 4.80 -1.24 -2.57
CA ARG A 115 4.69 -1.18 -1.11
C ARG A 115 3.34 -1.67 -0.60
N MET A 116 2.23 -1.31 -1.25
CA MET A 116 0.89 -1.79 -0.85
C MET A 116 0.70 -3.27 -1.11
N VAL A 117 1.19 -3.76 -2.26
CA VAL A 117 1.17 -5.19 -2.61
C VAL A 117 1.96 -6.01 -1.61
N LEU A 118 3.21 -5.61 -1.32
CA LEU A 118 4.02 -6.32 -0.34
C LEU A 118 3.46 -6.24 1.07
N LEU A 119 2.84 -5.12 1.46
CA LEU A 119 2.18 -5.00 2.76
C LEU A 119 1.04 -6.02 2.88
N GLY A 120 0.17 -6.09 1.86
CA GLY A 120 -0.92 -7.07 1.81
C GLY A 120 -0.41 -8.51 1.84
N ARG A 121 0.58 -8.83 1.00
CA ARG A 121 1.23 -10.17 0.97
C ARG A 121 1.86 -10.56 2.30
N THR A 122 2.59 -9.64 2.93
CA THR A 122 3.22 -9.84 4.25
C THR A 122 2.17 -10.20 5.29
N LEU A 123 1.10 -9.40 5.35
CA LEU A 123 0.02 -9.63 6.30
C LEU A 123 -0.72 -10.94 6.01
N ASP A 124 -1.09 -11.20 4.76
CA ASP A 124 -1.76 -12.45 4.34
C ASP A 124 -0.92 -13.67 4.75
N ARG A 125 0.38 -13.63 4.50
CA ARG A 125 1.30 -14.68 4.90
C ARG A 125 1.36 -14.85 6.42
N CYS A 126 1.55 -13.76 7.18
CA CYS A 126 1.60 -13.80 8.64
C CYS A 126 0.31 -14.33 9.27
N LEU A 127 -0.85 -14.01 8.68
CA LEU A 127 -2.15 -14.52 9.13
C LEU A 127 -2.27 -16.02 8.84
N ARG A 128 -1.89 -16.48 7.63
CA ARG A 128 -1.90 -17.92 7.28
C ARG A 128 -0.98 -18.76 8.15
N SER A 129 0.18 -18.22 8.54
CA SER A 129 1.15 -18.93 9.38
C SER A 129 0.88 -18.80 10.88
N GLY A 130 -0.20 -18.12 11.29
CA GLY A 130 -0.51 -17.90 12.70
C GLY A 130 0.56 -17.07 13.44
N THR A 131 1.34 -16.25 12.73
CA THR A 131 2.48 -15.48 13.29
C THR A 131 2.05 -14.62 14.47
N PHE A 132 0.83 -14.06 14.44
CA PHE A 132 0.31 -13.22 15.52
C PHE A 132 -0.37 -13.99 16.66
N GLU A 133 -0.45 -15.32 16.57
CA GLU A 133 -0.98 -16.18 17.65
C GLU A 133 0.11 -16.55 18.66
N THR A 134 1.37 -16.55 18.21
CA THR A 134 2.53 -16.69 19.09
C THR A 134 2.85 -15.37 19.78
N ALA A 135 3.07 -15.41 21.11
CA ALA A 135 3.36 -14.21 21.91
C ALA A 135 4.66 -13.48 21.52
N THR A 136 5.49 -14.10 20.69
CA THR A 136 6.84 -13.63 20.33
C THR A 136 6.85 -12.60 19.22
N THR A 137 5.86 -12.56 18.32
CA THR A 137 5.91 -11.69 17.14
C THR A 137 4.78 -10.67 17.15
N SER A 138 5.12 -9.44 17.53
CA SER A 138 4.16 -8.33 17.51
C SER A 138 4.01 -7.71 16.11
N PRO A 139 2.85 -7.12 15.76
CA PRO A 139 2.67 -6.38 14.51
C PRO A 139 3.65 -5.22 14.31
N ALA A 140 4.20 -4.65 15.39
CA ALA A 140 5.24 -3.63 15.33
C ALA A 140 6.57 -4.19 14.83
N VAL A 141 6.95 -5.39 15.30
CA VAL A 141 8.15 -6.11 14.83
C VAL A 141 8.01 -6.45 13.34
N VAL A 142 6.84 -6.94 12.93
CA VAL A 142 6.56 -7.21 11.50
C VAL A 142 6.64 -5.95 10.65
N ASN A 143 6.10 -4.82 11.10
CA ASN A 143 6.19 -3.56 10.37
C ASN A 143 7.66 -3.06 10.24
N ALA A 144 8.47 -3.22 11.30
CA ALA A 144 9.88 -2.86 11.27
C ALA A 144 10.67 -3.76 10.31
N ALA A 145 10.48 -5.08 10.41
CA ALA A 145 11.08 -6.06 9.50
C ALA A 145 10.69 -5.80 8.03
N PHE A 146 9.42 -5.49 7.78
CA PHE A 146 8.91 -5.09 6.47
C PHE A 146 9.66 -3.86 5.94
N ALA A 147 9.79 -2.81 6.74
CA ALA A 147 10.45 -1.57 6.34
C ALA A 147 11.93 -1.81 5.99
N SER A 148 12.63 -2.59 6.80
CA SER A 148 14.03 -2.98 6.57
C SER A 148 14.19 -3.84 5.31
N ALA A 149 13.35 -4.86 5.13
CA ALA A 149 13.38 -5.72 3.95
C ALA A 149 13.11 -4.94 2.67
N PHE A 150 12.08 -4.08 2.67
CA PHE A 150 11.71 -3.24 1.52
C PHE A 150 12.81 -2.26 1.14
N ALA A 151 13.48 -1.63 2.12
CA ALA A 151 14.54 -0.67 1.88
C ALA A 151 15.77 -1.28 1.17
N GLY A 152 16.00 -2.59 1.35
CA GLY A 152 17.13 -3.30 0.76
C GLY A 152 16.88 -3.87 -0.65
N MET A 153 15.67 -3.77 -1.20
CA MET A 153 15.32 -4.38 -2.49
C MET A 153 15.85 -3.61 -3.70
N ASP A 154 16.25 -4.31 -4.76
CA ASP A 154 16.39 -3.72 -6.10
C ASP A 154 15.05 -3.70 -6.84
N LEU A 155 14.38 -2.54 -6.82
CA LEU A 155 13.06 -2.36 -7.40
C LEU A 155 13.09 -1.92 -8.88
N ARG A 156 14.25 -1.93 -9.55
CA ARG A 156 14.36 -1.47 -10.95
C ARG A 156 13.48 -2.27 -11.91
N VAL A 157 13.49 -3.60 -11.79
CA VAL A 157 12.71 -4.50 -12.66
C VAL A 157 11.21 -4.31 -12.47
N VAL A 158 10.75 -4.33 -11.21
CA VAL A 158 9.33 -4.06 -10.86
C VAL A 158 8.91 -2.67 -11.35
N ARG A 159 9.78 -1.68 -11.17
CA ARG A 159 9.50 -0.32 -11.60
C ARG A 159 9.32 -0.23 -13.11
N ALA A 160 10.16 -0.89 -13.90
CA ALA A 160 10.00 -0.96 -15.34
C ALA A 160 8.69 -1.68 -15.72
N ALA A 161 8.41 -2.84 -15.10
CA ALA A 161 7.22 -3.65 -15.40
C ALA A 161 5.90 -2.90 -15.13
N ILE A 162 5.76 -2.26 -13.96
CA ILE A 162 4.56 -1.48 -13.62
C ILE A 162 4.46 -0.23 -14.52
N SER A 163 5.58 0.41 -14.83
CA SER A 163 5.57 1.61 -15.69
C SER A 163 5.12 1.28 -17.11
N ASP A 164 5.61 0.17 -17.66
CA ASP A 164 5.22 -0.39 -18.95
C ASP A 164 3.73 -0.73 -18.98
N ALA A 165 3.24 -1.47 -17.96
CA ALA A 165 1.83 -1.80 -17.82
C ALA A 165 0.91 -0.56 -17.82
N LEU A 166 1.31 0.49 -17.09
CA LEU A 166 0.55 1.72 -16.97
C LEU A 166 0.69 2.66 -18.18
N ALA A 167 1.77 2.56 -18.96
CA ALA A 167 1.96 3.38 -20.16
C ALA A 167 0.90 3.08 -21.23
N GLY A 168 0.44 1.84 -21.30
CA GLY A 168 -0.57 1.40 -22.26
C GLY A 168 -2.02 1.73 -21.89
N VAL A 169 -2.30 2.31 -20.71
CA VAL A 169 -3.67 2.59 -20.26
C VAL A 169 -3.95 4.09 -20.29
N LYS A 170 -4.90 4.53 -21.13
CA LYS A 170 -5.27 5.94 -21.18
C LYS A 170 -6.14 6.31 -19.97
N GLY A 171 -5.87 7.46 -19.37
CA GLY A 171 -6.74 8.05 -18.34
C GLY A 171 -6.60 7.48 -16.92
N TRP A 172 -5.81 6.43 -16.69
CA TRP A 172 -5.68 5.80 -15.35
C TRP A 172 -5.31 6.80 -14.25
N LYS A 173 -4.45 7.78 -14.57
CA LYS A 173 -4.04 8.84 -13.62
C LYS A 173 -5.23 9.66 -13.18
N THR A 174 -6.09 10.06 -14.10
CA THR A 174 -7.28 10.88 -13.82
C THR A 174 -8.26 10.09 -12.97
N SER A 175 -8.52 8.83 -13.32
CA SER A 175 -9.43 7.96 -12.56
C SER A 175 -8.91 7.66 -11.16
N ALA A 176 -7.62 7.31 -11.02
CA ALA A 176 -6.99 7.08 -9.72
C ALA A 176 -7.00 8.35 -8.85
N THR A 177 -6.71 9.52 -9.44
CA THR A 177 -6.75 10.80 -8.73
C THR A 177 -8.18 11.15 -8.27
N ALA A 178 -9.19 10.83 -9.08
CA ALA A 178 -10.59 11.00 -8.69
C ALA A 178 -10.94 10.12 -7.48
N SER A 179 -10.55 8.84 -7.49
CA SER A 179 -10.68 7.94 -6.34
C SER A 179 -9.92 8.47 -5.12
N ALA A 180 -8.69 8.94 -5.27
CA ALA A 180 -7.91 9.50 -4.16
C ALA A 180 -8.59 10.74 -3.53
N ARG A 181 -9.25 11.58 -4.33
CA ARG A 181 -10.05 12.70 -3.81
C ARG A 181 -11.26 12.22 -3.01
N ILE A 182 -11.97 11.19 -3.48
CA ILE A 182 -13.08 10.57 -2.74
C ILE A 182 -12.58 10.00 -1.42
N VAL A 183 -11.45 9.27 -1.46
CA VAL A 183 -10.79 8.73 -0.28
C VAL A 183 -10.34 9.81 0.67
N ALA A 184 -10.00 11.01 0.22
CA ALA A 184 -9.61 12.12 1.08
C ALA A 184 -10.80 12.83 1.78
N ARG A 185 -12.05 12.62 1.35
CA ARG A 185 -13.22 13.35 1.88
C ARG A 185 -13.45 13.07 3.38
N PRO A 186 -13.79 14.09 4.19
CA PRO A 186 -14.30 13.90 5.55
C PRO A 186 -15.57 13.02 5.49
N GLY A 187 -15.63 11.95 6.29
CA GLY A 187 -16.73 10.97 6.28
C GLY A 187 -16.32 9.56 5.82
N ASN A 188 -15.32 9.44 4.94
CA ASN A 188 -14.76 8.15 4.49
C ASN A 188 -13.69 7.59 5.43
N ALA A 189 -13.83 7.84 6.73
CA ALA A 189 -12.80 7.58 7.74
C ALA A 189 -12.55 6.08 8.00
N SER A 190 -13.48 5.21 7.61
CA SER A 190 -13.39 3.77 7.89
C SER A 190 -12.35 3.06 7.01
N GLY A 191 -12.00 3.63 5.84
CA GLY A 191 -11.10 2.98 4.88
C GLY A 191 -11.58 1.59 4.43
N LYS A 192 -12.86 1.24 4.66
CA LYS A 192 -13.40 -0.10 4.38
C LYS A 192 -13.72 -0.32 2.91
N GLU A 193 -13.97 0.75 2.17
CA GLU A 193 -14.37 0.68 0.77
C GLU A 193 -13.69 1.78 -0.03
N LEU A 194 -13.03 1.37 -1.12
CA LEU A 194 -12.51 2.26 -2.15
C LEU A 194 -13.56 2.28 -3.25
N ASP A 195 -14.12 3.44 -3.54
CA ASP A 195 -14.98 3.61 -4.71
C ASP A 195 -14.12 3.67 -5.98
N VAL A 196 -14.32 2.70 -6.87
CA VAL A 196 -13.44 2.42 -8.02
C VAL A 196 -14.15 2.68 -9.33
N PRO A 197 -13.72 3.70 -10.11
CA PRO A 197 -14.14 3.85 -11.50
C PRO A 197 -13.71 2.63 -12.34
N LEU A 198 -14.58 2.15 -13.23
CA LEU A 198 -14.32 1.01 -14.13
C LEU A 198 -12.98 1.09 -14.89
N GLN A 199 -12.57 2.31 -15.27
CA GLN A 199 -11.29 2.55 -15.95
C GLN A 199 -10.08 2.15 -15.11
N LEU A 200 -10.18 2.28 -13.78
CA LEU A 200 -9.10 1.90 -12.87
C LEU A 200 -8.96 0.37 -12.79
N ASN A 201 -10.05 -0.40 -12.90
CA ASN A 201 -9.99 -1.87 -12.92
C ASN A 201 -9.14 -2.41 -14.08
N SER A 202 -9.24 -1.82 -15.27
CA SER A 202 -8.38 -2.20 -16.41
C SER A 202 -6.89 -1.93 -16.15
N SER A 203 -6.59 -0.88 -15.37
CA SER A 203 -5.22 -0.54 -14.98
C SER A 203 -4.68 -1.52 -13.93
N VAL A 204 -5.53 -1.91 -12.98
CA VAL A 204 -5.20 -2.91 -11.97
C VAL A 204 -4.88 -4.25 -12.62
N GLY A 205 -5.70 -4.72 -13.56
CA GLY A 205 -5.47 -5.98 -14.27
C GLY A 205 -4.12 -6.02 -15.00
N ARG A 206 -3.77 -4.96 -15.74
CA ARG A 206 -2.45 -4.89 -16.41
C ARG A 206 -1.28 -4.86 -15.45
N VAL A 207 -1.44 -4.18 -14.31
CA VAL A 207 -0.41 -4.19 -13.28
C VAL A 207 -0.29 -5.57 -12.66
N GLN A 208 -1.40 -6.27 -12.42
CA GLN A 208 -1.41 -7.63 -11.92
C GLN A 208 -0.65 -8.59 -12.86
N GLU A 209 -0.98 -8.57 -14.15
CA GLU A 209 -0.27 -9.34 -15.19
C GLU A 209 1.24 -9.04 -15.18
N ALA A 210 1.62 -7.77 -14.97
CA ALA A 210 3.03 -7.38 -14.88
C ALA A 210 3.72 -7.88 -13.62
N LEU A 211 3.00 -8.00 -12.50
CA LEU A 211 3.51 -8.55 -11.25
C LEU A 211 3.62 -10.08 -11.26
N GLU A 212 2.88 -10.75 -12.13
CA GLU A 212 2.94 -12.20 -12.35
C GLU A 212 4.13 -12.64 -13.23
N ARG A 213 4.86 -11.68 -13.82
CA ARG A 213 6.06 -11.98 -14.62
C ARG A 213 7.12 -12.67 -13.74
N PRO A 214 7.84 -13.70 -14.23
CA PRO A 214 8.81 -14.46 -13.43
C PRO A 214 9.89 -13.61 -12.75
N SER A 215 10.35 -12.54 -13.41
CA SER A 215 11.35 -11.63 -12.85
C SER A 215 10.84 -10.82 -11.66
N VAL A 216 9.53 -10.53 -11.60
CA VAL A 216 8.89 -9.87 -10.45
C VAL A 216 8.60 -10.88 -9.34
N LEU A 217 8.17 -12.09 -9.68
CA LEU A 217 7.99 -13.16 -8.70
C LEU A 217 9.29 -13.49 -7.95
N ASN A 218 10.43 -13.51 -8.65
CA ASN A 218 11.74 -13.66 -8.01
C ASN A 218 12.03 -12.54 -6.99
N LEU A 219 11.62 -11.30 -7.28
CA LEU A 219 11.75 -10.18 -6.34
C LEU A 219 10.82 -10.31 -5.13
N PHE A 220 9.64 -10.91 -5.30
CA PHE A 220 8.77 -11.24 -4.17
C PHE A 220 9.41 -12.29 -3.26
N SER A 221 9.98 -13.34 -3.85
CA SER A 221 10.72 -14.36 -3.07
C SER A 221 11.94 -13.78 -2.37
N GLU A 222 12.69 -12.88 -3.02
CA GLU A 222 13.82 -12.20 -2.39
C GLU A 222 13.36 -11.33 -1.21
N PHE A 223 12.26 -10.58 -1.39
CA PHE A 223 11.67 -9.80 -0.30
C PHE A 223 11.25 -10.70 0.87
N ASP A 224 10.58 -11.82 0.57
CA ASP A 224 10.09 -12.77 1.58
C ASP A 224 11.26 -13.36 2.41
N HIS A 225 12.37 -13.74 1.77
CA HIS A 225 13.57 -14.19 2.47
C HIS A 225 14.23 -13.11 3.33
N ARG A 226 14.25 -11.86 2.85
CA ARG A 226 14.78 -10.74 3.63
C ARG A 226 13.90 -10.46 4.84
N LEU A 227 12.59 -10.49 4.66
CA LEU A 227 11.62 -10.31 5.73
C LEU A 227 11.81 -11.37 6.83
N GLU A 228 11.87 -12.65 6.45
CA GLU A 228 12.14 -13.77 7.37
C GLU A 228 13.39 -13.52 8.20
N ARG A 229 14.51 -13.21 7.55
CA ARG A 229 15.77 -12.92 8.23
C ARG A 229 15.63 -11.75 9.22
N GLN A 230 14.87 -10.71 8.88
CA GLN A 230 14.65 -9.59 9.79
C GLN A 230 13.75 -9.96 10.98
N LEU A 231 12.82 -10.91 10.80
CA LEU A 231 11.98 -11.43 11.88
C LEU A 231 12.73 -12.37 12.83
N GLU A 232 13.77 -13.05 12.37
CA GLU A 232 14.63 -13.89 13.22
C GLU A 232 15.63 -13.08 14.07
N LEU A 233 15.97 -11.86 13.63
CA LEU A 233 16.96 -11.00 14.28
C LEU A 233 16.37 -10.03 15.32
N GLY A 234 15.05 -9.84 15.34
CA GLY A 234 14.35 -8.86 16.18
C GLY A 234 13.46 -9.51 17.22
#